data_AF-A0A1F7QU85-F1
#
_entry.id   AF-A0A1F7QU85-F1
#
_cell.length_a   1.000
_cell.length_b   1.000
_cell.length_c   1.000
_cell.angle_alpha   90.00
_cell.angle_beta   90.00
_cell.angle_gamma   90.00
#
_symmetry.space_group_name_H-M   'P 1'
#
loop_
_entity.id
_entity.type
_entity.pdbx_description
1 polymer ?
#
loop_
_entity_poly.entity_id
_entity_poly.type
_entity_poly.pdbx_seq_one_letter_code
_entity_poly.pdbx_strand_id
1 'polypeptide(L)'
;MGSYMYKRVLLKLSGEQLQGKFDGGFDAERAAWIAHEIERATTVGAQIVVMIGGGNYARGTQLVGGGVQRVTADNIGMMATMMNAVALADVFNTEGLPARALTNIKADQVADQFTHRRALSHLEKNRVVIVAGGIGRPYLTTDTAAVSLALELECDVILKATKVDGVYDSDPHQNPDAKRFASLTLQEAVERPDIKVMDKAAIALAADHDQSIIVFELLHEGNIMSAVKGDTIGTVIS
;
A
#
# COMPACT_ATOMS: atom_id res chain seq x y z
N MET A 1 6.65 -26.58 6.86
CA MET A 1 6.26 -25.34 6.14
C MET A 1 5.09 -24.75 6.92
N GLY A 2 5.26 -23.57 7.50
CA GLY A 2 4.18 -22.93 8.27
C GLY A 2 3.01 -22.59 7.34
N SER A 3 1.77 -22.82 7.78
CA SER A 3 0.59 -22.44 7.02
C SER A 3 0.44 -20.92 7.04
N TYR A 4 0.41 -20.29 5.87
CA TYR A 4 -0.08 -18.92 5.68
C TYR A 4 -1.53 -18.98 5.21
N MET A 5 -2.37 -18.04 5.68
CA MET A 5 -3.78 -17.95 5.27
C MET A 5 -3.90 -17.28 3.90
N TYR A 6 -3.10 -16.25 3.65
CA TYR A 6 -3.10 -15.48 2.41
C TYR A 6 -1.85 -15.81 1.58
N LYS A 7 -2.07 -16.32 0.37
CA LYS A 7 -1.01 -16.67 -0.58
C LYS A 7 -0.47 -15.44 -1.28
N ARG A 8 -1.32 -14.52 -1.70
CA ARG A 8 -0.94 -13.30 -2.40
C ARG A 8 -1.53 -12.10 -1.71
N VAL A 9 -0.66 -11.16 -1.36
CA VAL A 9 -1.02 -10.03 -0.51
C VAL A 9 -0.58 -8.73 -1.17
N LEU A 10 -1.48 -7.75 -1.20
CA LEU A 10 -1.13 -6.39 -1.57
C LEU A 10 -0.86 -5.57 -0.31
N LEU A 11 0.38 -5.16 -0.11
CA LEU A 11 0.78 -4.21 0.92
C LEU A 11 0.69 -2.79 0.37
N LYS A 12 -0.26 -2.01 0.87
CA LYS A 12 -0.38 -0.60 0.54
C LYS A 12 0.42 0.23 1.54
N LEU A 13 1.48 0.87 1.06
CA LEU A 13 2.34 1.76 1.83
C LEU A 13 1.99 3.23 1.53
N SER A 14 1.89 4.07 2.56
CA SER A 14 1.90 5.52 2.38
C SER A 14 3.32 5.99 2.06
N GLY A 15 3.47 7.04 1.25
CA GLY A 15 4.78 7.65 1.01
C GLY A 15 5.43 8.14 2.30
N GLU A 16 4.64 8.66 3.24
CA GLU A 16 5.18 9.12 4.54
C GLU A 16 5.64 7.99 5.47
N GLN A 17 5.32 6.72 5.16
CA GLN A 17 5.99 5.60 5.83
C GLN A 17 7.46 5.45 5.39
N LEU A 18 7.81 5.92 4.18
CA LEU A 18 9.18 5.92 3.66
C LEU A 18 9.97 7.18 4.02
N GLN A 19 9.31 8.23 4.52
CA GLN A 19 9.98 9.44 5.01
C GLN A 19 10.81 9.17 6.27
N GLY A 20 10.39 8.20 7.09
CA GLY A 20 11.12 7.76 8.28
C GLY A 20 11.42 8.91 9.24
N LYS A 21 12.71 9.15 9.50
CA LYS A 21 13.20 10.19 10.43
C LYS A 21 13.33 11.59 9.82
N PHE A 22 13.08 11.76 8.53
CA PHE A 22 13.25 13.03 7.82
C PHE A 22 11.95 13.85 7.75
N ASP A 23 12.03 15.12 7.34
CA ASP A 23 10.86 16.00 7.13
C ASP A 23 10.24 15.84 5.72
N GLY A 24 10.92 15.12 4.84
CA GLY A 24 10.50 14.76 3.50
C GLY A 24 11.57 13.89 2.84
N GLY A 25 11.27 13.34 1.66
CA GLY A 25 12.20 12.47 0.96
C GLY A 25 12.11 11.00 1.38
N PHE A 26 13.24 10.28 1.37
CA PHE A 26 13.29 8.82 1.49
C PHE A 26 14.33 8.40 2.53
N ASP A 27 13.91 7.57 3.47
CA ASP A 27 14.73 6.97 4.52
C ASP A 27 15.11 5.53 4.15
N ALA A 28 16.37 5.34 3.74
CA ALA A 28 16.87 4.03 3.33
C ALA A 28 16.90 3.02 4.49
N GLU A 29 17.14 3.46 5.74
CA GLU A 29 17.09 2.57 6.91
C GLU A 29 15.66 2.07 7.13
N ARG A 30 14.67 2.96 6.95
CA ARG A 30 13.26 2.57 7.01
C ARG A 30 12.87 1.60 5.90
N ALA A 31 13.34 1.84 4.68
CA ALA A 31 13.12 0.94 3.56
C ALA A 31 13.76 -0.44 3.78
N ALA A 32 14.99 -0.50 4.32
CA ALA A 32 15.65 -1.76 4.68
C ALA A 32 14.88 -2.51 5.77
N TRP A 33 14.39 -1.81 6.78
CA TRP A 33 13.53 -2.41 7.81
C TRP A 33 12.26 -3.03 7.21
N ILE A 34 11.59 -2.33 6.28
CA ILE A 34 10.42 -2.87 5.57
C ILE A 34 10.81 -4.10 4.74
N ALA A 35 11.99 -4.11 4.11
CA ALA A 35 12.49 -5.26 3.36
C ALA A 35 12.57 -6.51 4.25
N HIS A 36 13.16 -6.40 5.44
CA HIS A 36 13.24 -7.52 6.39
C HIS A 36 11.87 -7.98 6.88
N GLU A 37 10.91 -7.07 7.07
CA GLU A 37 9.55 -7.44 7.46
C GLU A 37 8.80 -8.18 6.36
N ILE A 38 8.96 -7.76 5.11
CA ILE A 38 8.40 -8.45 3.94
C ILE A 38 9.09 -9.80 3.73
N GLU A 39 10.41 -9.87 3.93
CA GLU A 39 11.20 -11.08 3.78
C GLU A 39 10.61 -12.22 4.62
N ARG A 40 10.26 -11.96 5.90
CA ARG A 40 9.61 -12.93 6.80
C ARG A 40 8.38 -13.60 6.20
N ALA A 41 7.55 -12.84 5.49
CA ALA A 41 6.37 -13.35 4.81
C ALA A 41 6.72 -14.11 3.52
N THR A 42 7.67 -13.61 2.72
CA THR A 42 8.12 -14.29 1.50
C THR A 42 8.84 -15.61 1.77
N THR A 43 9.56 -15.75 2.89
CA THR A 43 10.24 -16.98 3.29
C THR A 43 9.28 -18.15 3.50
N VAL A 44 8.03 -17.87 3.89
CA VAL A 44 6.99 -18.91 4.02
C VAL A 44 6.21 -19.13 2.73
N GLY A 45 6.51 -18.40 1.65
CA GLY A 45 5.93 -18.59 0.32
C GLY A 45 4.84 -17.60 -0.07
N ALA A 46 4.60 -16.55 0.73
CA ALA A 46 3.66 -15.50 0.36
C ALA A 46 4.20 -14.65 -0.80
N GLN A 47 3.33 -14.34 -1.77
CA GLN A 47 3.60 -13.44 -2.88
C GLN A 47 3.20 -12.02 -2.48
N ILE A 48 4.16 -11.10 -2.46
CA ILE A 48 3.93 -9.73 -1.98
C ILE A 48 3.93 -8.75 -3.16
N VAL A 49 2.83 -8.00 -3.27
CA VAL A 49 2.68 -6.84 -4.15
C VAL A 49 2.70 -5.59 -3.27
N VAL A 50 3.42 -4.56 -3.66
CA VAL A 50 3.49 -3.29 -2.94
C VAL A 50 2.89 -2.18 -3.80
N MET A 51 1.87 -1.49 -3.29
CA MET A 51 1.37 -0.23 -3.86
C MET A 51 1.86 0.92 -2.99
N ILE A 52 2.68 1.82 -3.54
CA ILE A 52 3.34 2.88 -2.78
C ILE A 52 2.79 4.27 -3.09
N GLY A 53 2.50 5.05 -2.04
CA GLY A 53 2.14 6.46 -2.14
C GLY A 53 3.34 7.40 -2.32
N GLY A 54 3.09 8.65 -2.72
CA GLY A 54 4.14 9.66 -3.02
C GLY A 54 4.21 10.82 -2.03
N GLY A 55 3.45 10.76 -0.93
CA GLY A 55 3.21 11.90 -0.04
C GLY A 55 4.42 12.44 0.72
N ASN A 56 5.54 11.70 0.73
CA ASN A 56 6.85 12.11 1.26
C ASN A 56 7.63 13.06 0.34
N TYR A 57 7.32 13.07 -0.97
CA TYR A 57 7.88 14.02 -1.91
C TYR A 57 6.85 15.08 -2.32
N ALA A 58 5.63 14.64 -2.62
CA ALA A 58 4.58 15.53 -3.09
C ALA A 58 3.19 14.98 -2.74
N ARG A 59 2.38 15.82 -2.07
CA ARG A 59 0.92 15.60 -2.01
C ARG A 59 0.26 16.47 -3.06
N GLY A 60 -0.23 15.86 -4.15
CA GLY A 60 -0.79 16.58 -5.29
C GLY A 60 -1.81 17.65 -4.90
N THR A 61 -2.73 17.34 -3.99
CA THR A 61 -3.75 18.31 -3.53
C THR A 61 -3.17 19.55 -2.86
N GLN A 62 -2.02 19.46 -2.19
CA GLN A 62 -1.36 20.61 -1.56
C GLN A 62 -0.66 21.51 -2.57
N LEU A 63 -0.37 21.00 -3.76
CA LEU A 63 0.25 21.76 -4.86
C LEU A 63 -0.79 22.53 -5.67
N VAL A 64 -2.10 22.31 -5.45
CA VAL A 64 -3.15 23.03 -6.17
C VAL A 64 -3.20 24.48 -5.69
N GLY A 65 -3.07 25.42 -6.64
CA GLY A 65 -2.96 26.85 -6.35
C GLY A 65 -1.80 27.48 -7.12
N GLY A 66 -1.71 28.82 -7.11
CA GLY A 66 -0.59 29.53 -7.75
C GLY A 66 -0.42 29.25 -9.25
N GLY A 67 -1.47 28.80 -9.95
CA GLY A 67 -1.45 28.44 -11.38
C GLY A 67 -1.33 26.94 -11.66
N VAL A 68 -1.05 26.10 -10.65
CA VAL A 68 -1.01 24.64 -10.80
C VAL A 68 -2.43 24.07 -10.74
N GLN A 69 -2.82 23.39 -11.82
CA GLN A 69 -4.12 22.71 -11.91
C GLN A 69 -4.08 21.34 -11.23
N ARG A 70 -5.26 20.86 -10.79
CA ARG A 70 -5.42 19.56 -10.13
C ARG A 70 -4.82 18.38 -10.90
N VAL A 71 -5.02 18.33 -12.22
CA VAL A 71 -4.46 17.29 -13.09
C VAL A 71 -2.93 17.25 -13.02
N THR A 72 -2.29 18.41 -13.11
CA THR A 72 -0.83 18.54 -13.00
C THR A 72 -0.35 18.11 -11.62
N ALA A 73 -1.05 18.54 -10.57
CA ALA A 73 -0.75 18.17 -9.18
C ALA A 73 -0.78 16.64 -8.96
N ASP A 74 -1.80 15.96 -9.48
CA ASP A 74 -1.91 14.50 -9.38
C ASP A 74 -0.82 13.79 -10.21
N ASN A 75 -0.46 14.31 -11.38
CA ASN A 75 0.68 13.80 -12.16
C ASN A 75 2.00 13.89 -11.39
N ILE A 76 2.23 15.00 -10.67
CA ILE A 76 3.40 15.14 -9.78
C ILE A 76 3.36 14.09 -8.67
N GLY A 77 2.19 13.87 -8.06
CA GLY A 77 2.00 12.80 -7.07
C GLY A 77 2.31 11.40 -7.62
N MET A 78 1.88 11.09 -8.85
CA MET A 78 2.20 9.82 -9.50
C MET A 78 3.69 9.68 -9.80
N MET A 79 4.38 10.73 -10.25
CA MET A 79 5.84 10.71 -10.41
C MET A 79 6.56 10.49 -9.06
N ALA A 80 6.06 11.09 -7.96
CA ALA A 80 6.58 10.83 -6.63
C ALA A 80 6.45 9.35 -6.21
N THR A 81 5.35 8.66 -6.60
CA THR A 81 5.26 7.21 -6.37
C THR A 81 6.32 6.42 -7.15
N MET A 82 6.67 6.86 -8.37
CA MET A 82 7.71 6.22 -9.17
C MET A 82 9.09 6.41 -8.54
N MET A 83 9.39 7.60 -8.01
CA MET A 83 10.62 7.85 -7.25
C MET A 83 10.76 6.88 -6.06
N ASN A 84 9.67 6.68 -5.30
CA ASN A 84 9.67 5.72 -4.20
C ASN A 84 9.86 4.28 -4.70
N ALA A 85 9.19 3.88 -5.78
CA ALA A 85 9.24 2.49 -6.23
C ALA A 85 10.64 2.09 -6.73
N VAL A 86 11.34 2.96 -7.46
CA VAL A 86 12.71 2.66 -7.91
C VAL A 86 13.68 2.58 -6.73
N ALA A 87 13.60 3.52 -5.78
CA ALA A 87 14.45 3.52 -4.59
C ALA A 87 14.17 2.29 -3.70
N LEU A 88 12.89 1.95 -3.50
CA LEU A 88 12.48 0.80 -2.70
C LEU A 88 12.92 -0.52 -3.34
N ALA A 89 12.83 -0.64 -4.66
CA ALA A 89 13.30 -1.83 -5.36
C ALA A 89 14.81 -2.02 -5.19
N ASP A 90 15.62 -0.97 -5.32
CA ASP A 90 17.06 -1.05 -5.12
C ASP A 90 17.41 -1.45 -3.69
N VAL A 91 16.80 -0.81 -2.69
CA VAL A 91 17.03 -1.16 -1.28
C VAL A 91 16.64 -2.62 -1.01
N PHE A 92 15.48 -3.07 -1.48
CA PHE A 92 15.06 -4.47 -1.29
C PHE A 92 16.06 -5.44 -1.92
N ASN A 93 16.52 -5.16 -3.15
CA ASN A 93 17.53 -6.01 -3.81
C ASN A 93 18.88 -5.99 -3.07
N THR A 94 19.29 -4.84 -2.49
CA THR A 94 20.50 -4.73 -1.65
C THR A 94 20.38 -5.57 -0.39
N GLU A 95 19.21 -5.60 0.24
CA GLU A 95 18.91 -6.44 1.41
C GLU A 95 18.65 -7.92 1.05
N GLY A 96 18.87 -8.33 -0.21
CA GLY A 96 18.72 -9.71 -0.65
C GLY A 96 17.27 -10.14 -0.93
N LEU A 97 16.29 -9.23 -0.85
CA LEU A 97 14.90 -9.45 -1.18
C LEU A 97 14.64 -9.08 -2.66
N PRO A 98 14.51 -10.06 -3.58
CA PRO A 98 14.41 -9.75 -5.00
C PRO A 98 13.14 -8.93 -5.31
N ALA A 99 13.29 -7.73 -5.83
CA ALA A 99 12.18 -6.81 -6.08
C ALA A 99 12.22 -6.19 -7.47
N ARG A 100 11.03 -5.88 -8.04
CA ARG A 100 10.91 -5.19 -9.33
C ARG A 100 9.92 -4.04 -9.23
N ALA A 101 10.39 -2.84 -9.60
CA ALA A 101 9.55 -1.66 -9.77
C ALA A 101 8.84 -1.71 -11.11
N LEU A 102 7.52 -1.66 -11.09
CA LEU A 102 6.64 -1.53 -12.25
C LEU A 102 5.87 -0.21 -12.18
N THR A 103 5.54 0.38 -13.33
CA THR A 103 4.81 1.65 -13.40
C THR A 103 3.61 1.59 -14.35
N ASN A 104 2.48 2.15 -13.90
CA ASN A 104 1.29 2.39 -14.74
C ASN A 104 1.44 3.59 -15.68
N ILE A 105 2.46 4.42 -15.47
CA ILE A 105 2.85 5.50 -16.37
C ILE A 105 4.00 5.01 -17.26
N LYS A 106 3.86 5.18 -18.58
CA LYS A 106 4.90 4.82 -19.53
C LYS A 106 6.12 5.73 -19.35
N ALA A 107 7.21 5.15 -18.84
CA ALA A 107 8.47 5.82 -18.59
C ALA A 107 9.64 4.84 -18.82
N ASP A 108 9.81 4.44 -20.07
CA ASP A 108 10.64 3.30 -20.49
C ASP A 108 12.12 3.39 -20.04
N GLN A 109 12.65 4.59 -19.78
CA GLN A 109 14.01 4.80 -19.30
C GLN A 109 14.17 4.71 -17.76
N VAL A 110 13.05 4.71 -17.01
CA VAL A 110 13.04 4.86 -15.55
C VAL A 110 12.62 3.58 -14.85
N ALA A 111 11.53 2.96 -15.31
CA ALA A 111 10.99 1.75 -14.69
C ALA A 111 10.24 0.90 -15.72
N ASP A 112 10.18 -0.40 -15.48
CA ASP A 112 9.47 -1.33 -16.35
C ASP A 112 7.97 -1.01 -16.36
N GLN A 113 7.36 -1.01 -17.54
CA GLN A 113 5.91 -0.81 -17.64
C GLN A 113 5.16 -1.96 -16.93
N PHE A 114 4.14 -1.62 -16.16
CA PHE A 114 3.22 -2.59 -15.59
C PHE A 114 2.40 -3.27 -16.70
N THR A 115 2.34 -4.59 -16.64
CA THR A 115 1.31 -5.39 -17.32
C THR A 115 0.97 -6.55 -16.39
N HIS A 116 -0.29 -6.97 -16.36
CA HIS A 116 -0.75 -8.13 -15.60
C HIS A 116 0.20 -9.34 -15.72
N ARG A 117 0.54 -9.74 -16.95
CA ARG A 117 1.41 -10.90 -17.23
C ARG A 117 2.84 -10.73 -16.69
N ARG A 118 3.40 -9.51 -16.75
CA ARG A 118 4.75 -9.23 -16.25
C ARG A 118 4.78 -9.29 -14.72
N ALA A 119 3.79 -8.70 -14.08
CA ALA A 119 3.64 -8.77 -12.63
C ALA A 119 3.51 -10.22 -12.14
N LEU A 120 2.60 -11.00 -12.74
CA LEU A 120 2.46 -12.44 -12.41
C LEU A 120 3.78 -13.20 -12.59
N SER A 121 4.50 -13.00 -13.70
CA SER A 121 5.78 -13.68 -13.93
C SER A 121 6.85 -13.34 -12.88
N HIS A 122 6.80 -12.15 -12.27
CA HIS A 122 7.69 -11.80 -11.17
C HIS A 122 7.26 -12.46 -9.85
N LEU A 123 5.96 -12.46 -9.55
CA LEU A 123 5.42 -13.13 -8.36
C LEU A 123 5.68 -14.65 -8.37
N GLU A 124 5.56 -15.30 -9.54
CA GLU A 124 5.90 -16.72 -9.73
C GLU A 124 7.39 -17.03 -9.48
N LYS A 125 8.27 -16.04 -9.63
CA LYS A 125 9.71 -16.13 -9.36
C LYS A 125 10.06 -15.71 -7.93
N ASN A 126 9.06 -15.61 -7.05
CA ASN A 126 9.20 -15.15 -5.66
C ASN A 126 9.86 -13.76 -5.56
N ARG A 127 9.57 -12.88 -6.52
CA ARG A 127 10.01 -11.48 -6.47
C ARG A 127 8.88 -10.61 -5.95
N VAL A 128 9.22 -9.64 -5.10
CA VAL A 128 8.30 -8.58 -4.70
C VAL A 128 8.02 -7.69 -5.91
N VAL A 129 6.75 -7.42 -6.16
CA VAL A 129 6.33 -6.52 -7.24
C VAL A 129 5.92 -5.19 -6.62
N ILE A 130 6.66 -4.12 -6.92
CA ILE A 130 6.39 -2.78 -6.42
C ILE A 130 5.76 -1.98 -7.56
N VAL A 131 4.50 -1.59 -7.42
CA VAL A 131 3.76 -0.85 -8.46
C VAL A 131 3.62 0.62 -8.08
N ALA A 132 3.96 1.47 -9.05
CA ALA A 132 3.86 2.92 -8.99
C ALA A 132 2.97 3.49 -10.11
N GLY A 133 2.71 4.79 -10.02
CA GLY A 133 1.90 5.54 -10.97
C GLY A 133 0.42 5.55 -10.64
N GLY A 134 -0.01 5.06 -9.46
CA GLY A 134 -1.43 4.95 -9.11
C GLY A 134 -2.20 4.15 -10.15
N ILE A 135 -3.34 4.65 -10.64
CA ILE A 135 -4.07 4.09 -11.80
C ILE A 135 -3.63 4.74 -13.12
N GLY A 136 -2.62 5.63 -13.09
CA GLY A 136 -2.17 6.40 -14.26
C GLY A 136 -3.14 7.51 -14.67
N ARG A 137 -4.11 7.86 -13.82
CA ARG A 137 -5.16 8.85 -14.06
C ARG A 137 -5.32 9.80 -12.86
N PRO A 138 -5.43 11.12 -13.09
CA PRO A 138 -5.78 12.09 -12.04
C PRO A 138 -7.13 11.81 -11.37
N TYR A 139 -7.40 12.49 -10.25
CA TYR A 139 -8.59 12.39 -9.40
C TYR A 139 -8.77 11.09 -8.62
N LEU A 140 -7.91 10.10 -8.82
CA LEU A 140 -7.91 8.84 -8.11
C LEU A 140 -6.80 8.79 -7.07
N THR A 141 -7.04 8.08 -5.97
CA THR A 141 -6.06 7.93 -4.89
C THR A 141 -5.21 6.68 -5.10
N THR A 142 -4.16 6.56 -4.28
CA THR A 142 -3.37 5.31 -4.20
C THR A 142 -4.10 4.19 -3.47
N ASP A 143 -5.14 4.50 -2.70
CA ASP A 143 -6.01 3.51 -2.08
C ASP A 143 -6.93 2.88 -3.14
N THR A 144 -7.53 3.67 -4.04
CA THR A 144 -8.27 3.14 -5.19
C THR A 144 -7.36 2.31 -6.10
N ALA A 145 -6.13 2.75 -6.31
CA ALA A 145 -5.13 2.01 -7.08
C ALA A 145 -4.76 0.66 -6.43
N ALA A 146 -4.65 0.64 -5.10
CA ALA A 146 -4.38 -0.58 -4.36
C ALA A 146 -5.51 -1.61 -4.53
N VAL A 147 -6.77 -1.20 -4.45
CA VAL A 147 -7.91 -2.11 -4.65
C VAL A 147 -7.95 -2.62 -6.09
N SER A 148 -7.85 -1.72 -7.08
CA SER A 148 -7.84 -2.11 -8.49
C SER A 148 -6.71 -3.12 -8.81
N LEU A 149 -5.50 -2.86 -8.31
CA LEU A 149 -4.35 -3.74 -8.50
C LEU A 149 -4.48 -5.07 -7.76
N ALA A 150 -5.07 -5.07 -6.55
CA ALA A 150 -5.32 -6.29 -5.80
C ALA A 150 -6.27 -7.21 -6.56
N LEU A 151 -7.34 -6.65 -7.13
CA LEU A 151 -8.28 -7.38 -7.98
C LEU A 151 -7.61 -7.90 -9.25
N GLU A 152 -6.86 -7.04 -9.96
CA GLU A 152 -6.16 -7.42 -11.19
C GLU A 152 -5.15 -8.55 -10.96
N LEU A 153 -4.46 -8.54 -9.81
CA LEU A 153 -3.49 -9.56 -9.45
C LEU A 153 -4.08 -10.63 -8.52
N GLU A 154 -5.39 -10.76 -8.36
CA GLU A 154 -6.02 -11.81 -7.53
C GLU A 154 -5.36 -11.93 -6.15
N CYS A 155 -5.17 -10.79 -5.46
CA CYS A 155 -4.65 -10.78 -4.10
C CYS A 155 -5.74 -11.20 -3.12
N ASP A 156 -5.42 -12.10 -2.20
CA ASP A 156 -6.37 -12.60 -1.21
C ASP A 156 -6.77 -11.50 -0.21
N VAL A 157 -5.86 -10.56 0.09
CA VAL A 157 -6.10 -9.46 1.03
C VAL A 157 -5.25 -8.23 0.70
N ILE A 158 -5.78 -7.06 1.04
CA ILE A 158 -5.06 -5.78 1.03
C ILE A 158 -4.64 -5.43 2.45
N LEU A 159 -3.34 -5.34 2.71
CA LEU A 159 -2.81 -4.82 3.97
C LEU A 159 -2.56 -3.32 3.84
N LYS A 160 -3.41 -2.51 4.45
CA LYS A 160 -3.26 -1.06 4.48
C LYS A 160 -2.44 -0.64 5.70
N ALA A 161 -1.18 -0.32 5.45
CA ALA A 161 -0.27 0.21 6.46
C ALA A 161 -0.65 1.64 6.85
N THR A 162 -0.88 1.88 8.14
CA THR A 162 -1.16 3.21 8.69
C THR A 162 -0.26 3.53 9.90
N LYS A 163 -0.41 4.73 10.46
CA LYS A 163 0.26 5.16 11.69
C LYS A 163 -0.48 4.74 12.96
N VAL A 164 -1.73 4.29 12.81
CA VAL A 164 -2.55 3.75 13.90
C VAL A 164 -2.72 2.25 13.70
N ASP A 165 -3.05 1.54 14.77
CA ASP A 165 -3.17 0.08 14.79
C ASP A 165 -4.56 -0.43 14.37
N GLY A 166 -5.34 0.35 13.62
CA GLY A 166 -6.64 -0.09 13.11
C GLY A 166 -7.59 1.06 12.77
N VAL A 167 -8.87 0.69 12.64
CA VAL A 167 -9.97 1.61 12.42
C VAL A 167 -10.62 1.93 13.75
N TYR A 168 -10.86 3.21 13.98
CA TYR A 168 -11.47 3.73 15.21
C TYR A 168 -12.81 4.40 14.90
N ASP A 169 -13.68 4.46 15.91
CA ASP A 169 -14.95 5.21 15.85
C ASP A 169 -14.75 6.73 15.77
N SER A 170 -13.56 7.21 16.15
CA SER A 170 -13.16 8.61 16.17
C SER A 170 -11.64 8.71 16.11
N ASP A 171 -11.08 9.90 15.83
CA ASP A 171 -9.62 10.07 15.72
C ASP A 171 -8.96 9.84 17.10
N PRO A 172 -8.15 8.77 17.28
CA PRO A 172 -7.54 8.44 18.57
C PRO A 172 -6.49 9.47 19.03
N HIS A 173 -6.00 10.33 18.12
CA HIS A 173 -5.10 11.42 18.50
C HIS A 173 -5.83 12.62 19.09
N GLN A 174 -7.13 12.77 18.79
CA GLN A 174 -7.96 13.88 19.28
C GLN A 174 -8.93 13.45 20.38
N ASN A 175 -9.36 12.18 20.36
CA ASN A 175 -10.28 11.61 21.32
C ASN A 175 -9.62 10.44 22.08
N PRO A 176 -9.25 10.61 23.36
CA PRO A 176 -8.71 9.54 24.19
C PRO A 176 -9.67 8.36 24.40
N ASP A 177 -10.98 8.59 24.25
CA ASP A 177 -12.02 7.55 24.38
C ASP A 177 -12.31 6.80 23.08
N ALA A 178 -11.51 7.04 22.02
CA ALA A 178 -11.70 6.39 20.73
C ALA A 178 -11.59 4.86 20.84
N LYS A 179 -12.57 4.16 20.28
CA LYS A 179 -12.63 2.69 20.32
C LYS A 179 -12.25 2.11 18.98
N ARG A 180 -11.28 1.19 19.02
CA ARG A 180 -10.84 0.42 17.85
C ARG A 180 -11.85 -0.67 17.52
N PHE A 181 -12.20 -0.82 16.25
CA PHE A 181 -12.98 -1.95 15.75
C PHE A 181 -12.06 -3.17 15.58
N ALA A 182 -12.50 -4.35 16.04
CA ALA A 182 -11.77 -5.59 15.74
C ALA A 182 -12.05 -6.06 14.31
N SER A 183 -13.30 -5.97 13.89
CA SER A 183 -13.75 -6.24 12.52
C SER A 183 -14.88 -5.29 12.13
N LEU A 184 -15.04 -5.10 10.83
CA LEU A 184 -16.11 -4.35 10.18
C LEU A 184 -16.51 -5.09 8.91
N THR A 185 -17.78 -5.03 8.54
CA THR A 185 -18.17 -5.46 7.19
C THR A 185 -17.78 -4.40 6.17
N LEU A 186 -17.57 -4.82 4.91
CA LEU A 186 -17.34 -3.89 3.79
C LEU A 186 -18.50 -2.89 3.66
N GLN A 187 -19.74 -3.34 3.85
CA GLN A 187 -20.92 -2.48 3.80
C GLN A 187 -20.92 -1.41 4.90
N GLU A 188 -20.61 -1.78 6.16
CA GLU A 188 -20.48 -0.81 7.25
C GLU A 188 -19.40 0.23 6.96
N ALA A 189 -18.27 -0.18 6.38
CA ALA A 189 -17.19 0.72 6.00
C ALA A 189 -17.59 1.72 4.90
N VAL A 190 -18.52 1.35 4.00
CA VAL A 190 -19.07 2.25 2.97
C VAL A 190 -20.09 3.22 3.55
N GLU A 191 -21.00 2.72 4.39
CA GLU A 191 -22.16 3.48 4.88
C GLU A 191 -21.79 4.50 5.96
N ARG A 192 -20.79 4.20 6.79
CA ARG A 192 -20.40 5.02 7.94
C ARG A 192 -19.45 6.15 7.52
N PRO A 193 -19.89 7.43 7.57
CA PRO A 193 -19.07 8.56 7.12
C PRO A 193 -17.90 8.88 8.06
N ASP A 194 -17.94 8.37 9.29
CA ASP A 194 -16.90 8.47 10.31
C ASP A 194 -15.71 7.53 10.05
N ILE A 195 -15.91 6.47 9.27
CA ILE A 195 -14.85 5.53 8.90
C ILE A 195 -14.01 6.12 7.77
N LYS A 196 -12.85 6.70 8.11
CA LYS A 196 -11.93 7.38 7.17
C LYS A 196 -10.68 6.56 6.84
N VAL A 197 -10.89 5.29 6.54
CA VAL A 197 -9.78 4.35 6.31
C VAL A 197 -9.14 4.53 4.94
N MET A 198 -9.98 4.61 3.92
CA MET A 198 -9.65 4.84 2.51
C MET A 198 -10.66 5.83 1.95
N ASP A 199 -10.43 6.35 0.75
CA ASP A 199 -11.49 7.09 0.06
C ASP A 199 -12.67 6.17 -0.26
N LYS A 200 -13.86 6.77 -0.35
CA LYS A 200 -15.11 6.03 -0.58
C LYS A 200 -15.11 5.23 -1.88
N ALA A 201 -14.44 5.71 -2.94
CA ALA A 201 -14.39 5.00 -4.20
C ALA A 201 -13.59 3.69 -4.07
N ALA A 202 -12.51 3.69 -3.28
CA ALA A 202 -11.74 2.49 -3.00
C ALA A 202 -12.53 1.49 -2.13
N ILE A 203 -13.20 1.94 -1.06
CA ILE A 203 -14.00 1.03 -0.22
C ILE A 203 -15.18 0.46 -1.01
N ALA A 204 -15.87 1.26 -1.80
CA ALA A 204 -16.96 0.79 -2.65
C ALA A 204 -16.47 -0.25 -3.67
N LEU A 205 -15.33 -0.01 -4.34
CA LEU A 205 -14.74 -0.97 -5.26
C LEU A 205 -14.35 -2.29 -4.56
N ALA A 206 -13.88 -2.21 -3.31
CA ALA A 206 -13.57 -3.41 -2.53
C ALA A 206 -14.84 -4.17 -2.14
N ALA A 207 -15.90 -3.47 -1.74
CA ALA A 207 -17.20 -4.03 -1.41
C ALA A 207 -17.86 -4.73 -2.61
N ASP A 208 -17.80 -4.13 -3.79
CA ASP A 208 -18.38 -4.69 -5.02
C ASP A 208 -17.75 -6.03 -5.45
N HIS A 209 -16.56 -6.35 -4.92
CA HIS A 209 -15.78 -7.53 -5.28
C HIS A 209 -15.35 -8.39 -4.08
N ASP A 210 -15.96 -8.18 -2.91
CA ASP A 210 -15.65 -8.92 -1.67
C ASP A 210 -14.14 -8.91 -1.31
N GLN A 211 -13.43 -7.84 -1.68
CA GLN A 211 -12.00 -7.73 -1.47
C GLN A 211 -11.71 -7.33 -0.02
N SER A 212 -11.19 -8.29 0.75
CA SER A 212 -10.84 -8.06 2.15
C SER A 212 -9.69 -7.05 2.32
N ILE A 213 -9.80 -6.20 3.35
CA ILE A 213 -8.81 -5.19 3.73
C ILE A 213 -8.45 -5.35 5.21
N ILE A 214 -7.17 -5.35 5.54
CA ILE A 214 -6.68 -5.30 6.92
C ILE A 214 -5.97 -3.97 7.14
N VAL A 215 -6.46 -3.18 8.09
CA VAL A 215 -5.86 -1.90 8.47
C VAL A 215 -5.01 -2.13 9.70
N PHE A 216 -3.71 -1.86 9.61
CA PHE A 216 -2.78 -2.19 10.68
C PHE A 216 -1.66 -1.15 10.80
N GLU A 217 -0.99 -1.16 11.95
CA GLU A 217 0.20 -0.36 12.18
C GLU A 217 1.41 -1.04 11.54
N LEU A 218 2.13 -0.31 10.68
CA LEU A 218 3.29 -0.86 9.99
C LEU A 218 4.46 -1.11 10.94
N LEU A 219 4.73 -0.19 11.87
CA LEU A 219 5.97 -0.11 12.65
C LEU A 219 6.00 -1.02 13.87
N HIS A 220 5.36 -2.17 13.75
CA HIS A 220 5.41 -3.24 14.72
C HIS A 220 6.02 -4.47 14.06
N GLU A 221 7.11 -4.96 14.64
CA GLU A 221 7.85 -6.09 14.13
C GLU A 221 6.97 -7.35 14.04
N GLY A 222 7.01 -8.03 12.89
CA GLY A 222 6.24 -9.24 12.63
C GLY A 222 4.79 -9.00 12.20
N ASN A 223 4.31 -7.76 12.12
CA ASN A 223 2.91 -7.51 11.77
C ASN A 223 2.57 -7.99 10.36
N ILE A 224 3.43 -7.76 9.35
CA ILE A 224 3.16 -8.21 7.98
C ILE A 224 3.00 -9.74 7.94
N MET A 225 3.90 -10.46 8.62
CA MET A 225 3.86 -11.91 8.70
C MET A 225 2.62 -12.42 9.47
N SER A 226 2.25 -11.76 10.56
CA SER A 226 1.06 -12.09 11.35
C SER A 226 -0.21 -11.91 10.51
N ALA A 227 -0.29 -10.82 9.74
CA ALA A 227 -1.38 -10.58 8.80
C ALA A 227 -1.49 -11.71 7.76
N VAL A 228 -0.36 -12.09 7.16
CA VAL A 228 -0.26 -13.15 6.14
C VAL A 228 -0.70 -14.52 6.70
N LYS A 229 -0.44 -14.79 7.98
CA LYS A 229 -0.91 -15.99 8.67
C LYS A 229 -2.40 -15.98 8.99
N GLY A 230 -3.06 -14.83 8.93
CA GLY A 230 -4.45 -14.67 9.36
C GLY A 230 -4.60 -14.41 10.86
N ASP A 231 -3.51 -14.06 11.55
CA ASP A 231 -3.58 -13.64 12.95
C ASP A 231 -4.40 -12.34 13.05
N THR A 232 -5.17 -12.18 14.13
CA THR A 232 -5.99 -10.99 14.32
C THR A 232 -5.10 -9.79 14.66
N ILE A 233 -4.65 -9.10 13.63
CA ILE A 233 -3.97 -7.81 13.73
C ILE A 233 -4.88 -6.71 13.23
N GLY A 234 -4.74 -5.52 13.79
CA GLY A 234 -5.42 -4.37 13.22
C GLY A 234 -6.95 -4.48 13.29
N THR A 235 -7.60 -3.95 12.27
CA THR A 235 -9.02 -4.16 12.00
C THR A 235 -9.17 -4.86 10.67
N VAL A 236 -9.94 -5.95 10.66
CA VAL A 236 -10.31 -6.67 9.43
C VAL A 236 -11.59 -6.08 8.86
N ILE A 237 -11.60 -5.76 7.57
CA ILE A 237 -12.76 -5.30 6.81
C ILE A 237 -13.07 -6.35 5.75
N SER A 238 -14.16 -7.10 5.92
CA SER A 238 -14.57 -8.22 5.05
C SER A 238 -16.08 -8.41 5.06
#